data_AF-A0A6J3CVD0-F1
#
_entry.id   AF-A0A6J3CVD0-F1
#
_cell.length_a   1.000
_cell.length_b   1.000
_cell.length_c   1.000
_cell.angle_alpha   90.00
_cell.angle_beta   90.00
_cell.angle_gamma   90.00
#
_symmetry.space_group_name_H-M   'P 1'
#
loop_
_entity.id
_entity.type
_entity.pdbx_description
1 polymer ?
#
loop_
_entity_poly.entity_id
_entity_poly.type
_entity_poly.pdbx_seq_one_letter_code
_entity_poly.pdbx_strand_id
1 'polypeptide(L)'
;MHLEEIGASIQQEQHERKETEIQERIEKMKAELWSQAEMHKEDAVDKALKEAAANHNTFVQDLKQKLGKEIREAVRKAKAEMQQYMEEQQRREAEAAEQRMAHRLRCALMECAQEKIQAVAEARKQEREAALNEAARHHRKHLEQLKEESLLAEALYRKRIDQLNKEKCNEMNIALSIKQKENQIEIEKQLKEAEILHLDELEKVMATLKAAEEQVKTLMQKLEKMTAWKDSLENEIQATREAFQKYIDATFPDLSPGQADFILPFRTTLEQRDTPEETEGSDKECERRSSGSVRFTAVGKENFK
;
A
#
# COMPACT_ATOMS: atom_id res chain seq x y z
N MET A 1 -111.45 -133.88 118.64
CA MET A 1 -110.28 -133.62 117.79
C MET A 1 -110.31 -132.15 117.39
N HIS A 2 -109.57 -131.29 118.10
CA HIS A 2 -109.61 -129.82 117.95
C HIS A 2 -108.25 -129.20 118.36
N LEU A 3 -107.12 -129.85 118.03
CA LEU A 3 -105.79 -129.39 118.44
C LEU A 3 -104.69 -129.50 117.37
N GLU A 4 -104.92 -130.11 116.19
CA GLU A 4 -103.89 -130.22 115.13
C GLU A 4 -104.04 -129.18 113.99
N GLU A 5 -105.24 -128.65 113.72
CA GLU A 5 -105.46 -127.64 112.65
C GLU A 5 -104.94 -126.24 113.01
N ILE A 6 -104.83 -125.89 114.29
CA ILE A 6 -104.32 -124.58 114.72
C ILE A 6 -102.79 -124.50 114.59
N GLY A 7 -102.08 -125.64 114.66
CA GLY A 7 -100.62 -125.69 114.52
C GLY A 7 -100.12 -125.50 113.08
N ALA A 8 -100.82 -126.06 112.09
CA ALA A 8 -100.49 -125.91 110.67
C ALA A 8 -100.80 -124.50 110.14
N SER A 9 -101.87 -123.86 110.63
CA SER A 9 -102.23 -122.49 110.28
C SER A 9 -101.18 -121.47 110.73
N ILE A 10 -100.60 -121.63 111.93
CA ILE A 10 -99.56 -120.70 112.44
C ILE A 10 -98.23 -120.86 111.68
N GLN A 11 -97.88 -122.07 111.24
CA GLN A 11 -96.66 -122.29 110.45
C GLN A 11 -96.77 -121.74 109.02
N GLN A 12 -97.93 -121.88 108.38
CA GLN A 12 -98.20 -121.29 107.06
C GLN A 12 -98.16 -119.76 107.13
N GLU A 13 -98.81 -119.16 108.13
CA GLU A 13 -98.82 -117.70 108.30
C GLU A 13 -97.43 -117.14 108.63
N GLN A 14 -96.60 -117.88 109.39
CA GLN A 14 -95.19 -117.51 109.58
C GLN A 14 -94.34 -117.67 108.31
N HIS A 15 -94.64 -118.66 107.45
CA HIS A 15 -93.93 -118.84 106.19
C HIS A 15 -94.29 -117.71 105.19
N GLU A 16 -95.57 -117.37 105.08
CA GLU A 16 -96.06 -116.25 104.25
C GLU A 16 -95.53 -114.89 104.73
N ARG A 17 -95.44 -114.67 106.05
CA ARG A 17 -94.80 -113.46 106.61
C ARG A 17 -93.31 -113.37 106.29
N LYS A 18 -92.57 -114.49 106.37
CA LYS A 18 -91.15 -114.52 105.99
C LYS A 18 -90.96 -114.35 104.49
N GLU A 19 -91.84 -114.92 103.68
CA GLU A 19 -91.78 -114.84 102.22
C GLU A 19 -92.14 -113.44 101.73
N THR A 20 -93.12 -112.77 102.35
CA THR A 20 -93.43 -111.35 102.10
C THR A 20 -92.28 -110.43 102.55
N GLU A 21 -91.65 -110.67 103.71
CA GLU A 21 -90.44 -109.94 104.12
C GLU A 21 -89.28 -110.12 103.13
N ILE A 22 -89.08 -111.34 102.60
CA ILE A 22 -88.08 -111.62 101.57
C ILE A 22 -88.43 -110.90 100.28
N GLN A 23 -89.70 -110.92 99.85
CA GLN A 23 -90.17 -110.24 98.65
C GLN A 23 -90.01 -108.72 98.77
N GLU A 24 -90.36 -108.14 99.92
CA GLU A 24 -90.16 -106.71 100.21
C GLU A 24 -88.67 -106.34 100.20
N ARG A 25 -87.80 -107.18 100.78
CA ARG A 25 -86.35 -106.97 100.71
C ARG A 25 -85.81 -107.08 99.28
N ILE A 26 -86.34 -108.00 98.47
CA ILE A 26 -86.00 -108.14 97.05
C ILE A 26 -86.46 -106.92 96.26
N GLU A 27 -87.69 -106.46 96.44
CA GLU A 27 -88.21 -105.26 95.75
C GLU A 27 -87.47 -104.00 96.18
N LYS A 28 -87.16 -103.85 97.48
CA LYS A 28 -86.32 -102.76 97.97
C LYS A 28 -84.93 -102.79 97.35
N MET A 29 -84.30 -103.97 97.29
CA MET A 29 -82.98 -104.14 96.66
C MET A 29 -83.03 -103.90 95.15
N LYS A 30 -84.10 -104.30 94.45
CA LYS A 30 -84.33 -103.99 93.03
C LYS A 30 -84.50 -102.49 92.80
N ALA A 31 -85.26 -101.80 93.64
CA ALA A 31 -85.44 -100.36 93.55
C ALA A 31 -84.13 -99.60 93.82
N GLU A 32 -83.35 -100.03 94.81
CA GLU A 32 -82.01 -99.50 95.10
C GLU A 32 -81.04 -99.75 93.93
N LEU A 33 -81.03 -100.96 93.35
CA LEU A 33 -80.25 -101.29 92.15
C LEU A 33 -80.65 -100.45 90.94
N TRP A 34 -81.95 -100.26 90.71
CA TRP A 34 -82.46 -99.40 89.64
C TRP A 34 -82.08 -97.93 89.85
N SER A 35 -82.16 -97.44 91.08
CA SER A 35 -81.74 -96.08 91.43
C SER A 35 -80.22 -95.90 91.23
N GLN A 36 -79.40 -96.88 91.59
CA GLN A 36 -77.97 -96.85 91.33
C GLN A 36 -77.66 -96.92 89.83
N ALA A 37 -78.36 -97.76 89.08
CA ALA A 37 -78.20 -97.86 87.64
C ALA A 37 -78.58 -96.55 86.92
N GLU A 38 -79.66 -95.89 87.33
CA GLU A 38 -80.06 -94.59 86.76
C GLU A 38 -79.07 -93.49 87.12
N MET A 39 -78.60 -93.41 88.38
CA MET A 39 -77.53 -92.48 88.77
C MET A 39 -76.25 -92.71 87.97
N HIS A 40 -75.80 -93.97 87.81
CA HIS A 40 -74.61 -94.27 87.01
C HIS A 40 -74.78 -93.91 85.53
N LYS A 41 -75.98 -94.07 84.98
CA LYS A 41 -76.30 -93.68 83.61
C LYS A 41 -76.31 -92.16 83.47
N GLU A 42 -76.94 -91.43 84.39
CA GLU A 42 -76.93 -89.97 84.43
C GLU A 42 -75.49 -89.44 84.56
N ASP A 43 -74.70 -89.97 85.49
CA ASP A 43 -73.27 -89.62 85.64
C ASP A 43 -72.46 -89.90 84.37
N ALA A 44 -72.71 -91.03 83.69
CA ALA A 44 -72.04 -91.36 82.44
C ALA A 44 -72.43 -90.42 81.29
N VAL A 45 -73.71 -90.03 81.20
CA VAL A 45 -74.21 -89.06 80.22
C VAL A 45 -73.64 -87.68 80.52
N ASP A 46 -73.66 -87.23 81.76
CA ASP A 46 -73.09 -85.95 82.18
C ASP A 46 -71.58 -85.90 81.93
N LYS A 47 -70.87 -87.00 82.21
CA LYS A 47 -69.45 -87.11 81.90
C LYS A 47 -69.20 -87.07 80.39
N ALA A 48 -69.97 -87.80 79.60
CA ALA A 48 -69.87 -87.77 78.13
C ALA A 48 -70.18 -86.37 77.56
N LEU A 49 -71.17 -85.66 78.10
CA LEU A 49 -71.51 -84.29 77.70
C LEU A 49 -70.40 -83.31 78.09
N LYS A 50 -69.83 -83.42 79.29
CA LYS A 50 -68.70 -82.59 79.73
C LYS A 50 -67.46 -82.85 78.88
N GLU A 51 -67.15 -84.11 78.58
CA GLU A 51 -66.04 -84.49 77.71
C GLU A 51 -66.27 -84.03 76.26
N ALA A 52 -67.48 -84.19 75.71
CA ALA A 52 -67.83 -83.69 74.38
C ALA A 52 -67.73 -82.17 74.28
N ALA A 53 -68.21 -81.43 75.29
CA ALA A 53 -68.10 -79.98 75.35
C ALA A 53 -66.64 -79.52 75.50
N ALA A 54 -65.84 -80.22 76.33
CA ALA A 54 -64.42 -79.94 76.47
C ALA A 54 -63.66 -80.18 75.15
N ASN A 55 -63.89 -81.31 74.50
CA ASN A 55 -63.29 -81.65 73.20
C ASN A 55 -63.72 -80.69 72.09
N HIS A 56 -64.99 -80.28 72.07
CA HIS A 56 -65.47 -79.26 71.13
C HIS A 56 -64.78 -77.91 71.38
N ASN A 57 -64.67 -77.48 72.65
CA ASN A 57 -64.02 -76.23 73.00
C ASN A 57 -62.53 -76.23 72.65
N THR A 58 -61.80 -77.31 72.91
CA THR A 58 -60.38 -77.42 72.51
C THR A 58 -60.24 -77.38 70.99
N PHE A 59 -61.08 -78.11 70.25
CA PHE A 59 -61.10 -78.07 68.79
C PHE A 59 -61.39 -76.67 68.24
N VAL A 60 -62.37 -75.96 68.79
CA VAL A 60 -62.70 -74.58 68.40
C VAL A 60 -61.55 -73.62 68.72
N GLN A 61 -60.89 -73.78 69.87
CA GLN A 61 -59.72 -72.98 70.22
C GLN A 61 -58.54 -73.23 69.26
N ASP A 62 -58.24 -74.49 68.96
CA ASP A 62 -57.19 -74.87 68.01
C ASP A 62 -57.47 -74.32 66.61
N LEU A 63 -58.71 -74.42 66.14
CA LEU A 63 -59.13 -73.82 64.87
C LEU A 63 -58.95 -72.30 64.87
N LYS A 64 -59.36 -71.61 65.94
CA LYS A 64 -59.15 -70.15 66.08
C LYS A 64 -57.66 -69.78 66.05
N GLN A 65 -56.80 -70.58 66.70
CA GLN A 65 -55.36 -70.36 66.68
C GLN A 65 -54.75 -70.58 65.30
N LYS A 66 -55.13 -71.66 64.59
CA LYS A 66 -54.67 -71.95 63.23
C LYS A 66 -55.09 -70.84 62.27
N LEU A 67 -56.38 -70.49 62.25
CA LEU A 67 -56.90 -69.40 61.43
C LEU A 67 -56.22 -68.07 61.78
N GLY A 68 -56.00 -67.77 63.06
CA GLY A 68 -55.27 -66.57 63.48
C GLY A 68 -53.80 -66.54 63.05
N LYS A 69 -53.13 -67.69 62.93
CA LYS A 69 -51.78 -67.79 62.36
C LYS A 69 -51.81 -67.55 60.85
N GLU A 70 -52.69 -68.23 60.12
CA GLU A 70 -52.85 -68.08 58.66
C GLU A 70 -53.19 -66.65 58.27
N ILE A 71 -54.13 -66.00 58.98
CA ILE A 71 -54.47 -64.58 58.75
C ILE A 71 -53.24 -63.68 58.97
N ARG A 72 -52.46 -63.89 60.05
CA ARG A 72 -51.26 -63.09 60.31
C ARG A 72 -50.19 -63.30 59.24
N GLU A 73 -50.05 -64.53 58.73
CA GLU A 73 -49.12 -64.84 57.65
C GLU A 73 -49.54 -64.23 56.31
N ALA A 74 -50.82 -64.36 55.96
CA ALA A 74 -51.40 -63.73 54.78
C ALA A 74 -51.25 -62.21 54.82
N VAL A 75 -51.54 -61.58 55.97
CA VAL A 75 -51.35 -60.14 56.18
C VAL A 75 -49.88 -59.75 56.05
N ARG A 76 -48.94 -60.55 56.59
CA ARG A 76 -47.50 -60.27 56.45
C ARG A 76 -47.05 -60.36 54.99
N LYS A 77 -47.50 -61.38 54.27
CA LYS A 77 -47.18 -61.59 52.85
C LYS A 77 -47.74 -60.44 52.00
N ALA A 78 -49.01 -60.08 52.19
CA ALA A 78 -49.63 -58.95 51.50
C ALA A 78 -48.92 -57.62 51.80
N LYS A 79 -48.47 -57.39 53.05
CA LYS A 79 -47.68 -56.21 53.40
C LYS A 79 -46.32 -56.19 52.70
N ALA A 80 -45.63 -57.33 52.63
CA ALA A 80 -44.34 -57.43 51.96
C ALA A 80 -44.47 -57.21 50.44
N GLU A 81 -45.48 -57.80 49.80
CA GLU A 81 -45.78 -57.59 48.38
C GLU A 81 -46.13 -56.13 48.09
N MET A 82 -46.94 -55.51 48.95
CA MET A 82 -47.27 -54.08 48.83
C MET A 82 -46.01 -53.20 48.98
N GLN A 83 -45.13 -53.49 49.93
CA GLN A 83 -43.88 -52.77 50.10
C GLN A 83 -42.97 -52.89 48.88
N GLN A 84 -42.77 -54.11 48.37
CA GLN A 84 -41.98 -54.35 47.16
C GLN A 84 -42.55 -53.62 45.94
N TYR A 85 -43.88 -53.63 45.77
CA TYR A 85 -44.52 -52.89 44.69
C TYR A 85 -44.27 -51.38 44.80
N MET A 86 -44.41 -50.81 46.00
CA MET A 86 -44.15 -49.38 46.24
C MET A 86 -42.69 -49.01 45.99
N GLU A 87 -41.73 -49.83 46.44
CA GLU A 87 -40.30 -49.64 46.18
C GLU A 87 -39.99 -49.71 44.68
N GLU A 88 -40.61 -50.64 43.95
CA GLU A 88 -40.39 -50.77 42.51
C GLU A 88 -40.98 -49.58 41.74
N GLN A 89 -42.15 -49.07 42.13
CA GLN A 89 -42.72 -47.84 41.55
C GLN A 89 -41.82 -46.63 41.83
N GLN A 90 -41.36 -46.47 43.07
CA GLN A 90 -40.44 -45.39 43.43
C GLN A 90 -39.13 -45.47 42.63
N ARG A 91 -38.58 -46.68 42.46
CA ARG A 91 -37.39 -46.88 41.64
C ARG A 91 -37.63 -46.48 40.18
N ARG A 92 -38.75 -46.90 39.58
CA ARG A 92 -39.09 -46.54 38.19
C ARG A 92 -39.27 -45.03 38.03
N GLU A 93 -39.92 -44.37 38.98
CA GLU A 93 -40.07 -42.91 38.98
C GLU A 93 -38.73 -42.18 39.12
N ALA A 94 -37.85 -42.67 40.01
CA ALA A 94 -36.50 -42.14 40.21
C ALA A 94 -35.66 -42.30 38.93
N GLU A 95 -35.61 -43.49 38.34
CA GLU A 95 -34.90 -43.77 37.09
C GLU A 95 -35.41 -42.88 35.94
N ALA A 96 -36.74 -42.71 35.82
CA ALA A 96 -37.31 -41.83 34.82
C ALA A 96 -36.96 -40.35 35.07
N ALA A 97 -36.89 -39.91 36.32
CA ALA A 97 -36.46 -38.56 36.68
C ALA A 97 -34.98 -38.34 36.35
N GLU A 98 -34.11 -39.29 36.68
CA GLU A 98 -32.68 -39.26 36.36
C GLU A 98 -32.45 -39.20 34.85
N GLN A 99 -33.15 -40.01 34.06
CA GLN A 99 -33.06 -39.97 32.60
C GLN A 99 -33.47 -38.61 32.03
N ARG A 100 -34.55 -38.01 32.54
CA ARG A 100 -34.97 -36.66 32.14
C ARG A 100 -33.92 -35.60 32.49
N MET A 101 -33.32 -35.69 33.69
CA MET A 101 -32.26 -34.78 34.11
C MET A 101 -30.99 -34.96 33.27
N ALA A 102 -30.57 -36.20 33.02
CA ALA A 102 -29.41 -36.52 32.20
C ALA A 102 -29.58 -36.02 30.76
N HIS A 103 -30.78 -36.16 30.18
CA HIS A 103 -31.08 -35.63 28.86
C HIS A 103 -30.99 -34.09 28.84
N ARG A 104 -31.61 -33.41 29.82
CA ARG A 104 -31.54 -31.95 29.94
C ARG A 104 -30.10 -31.46 30.10
N LEU A 105 -29.32 -32.13 30.95
CA LEU A 105 -27.91 -31.81 31.15
C LEU A 105 -27.12 -31.97 29.85
N ARG A 106 -27.36 -33.06 29.10
CA ARG A 106 -26.72 -33.29 27.81
C ARG A 106 -27.07 -32.20 26.78
N CYS A 107 -28.33 -31.78 26.71
CA CYS A 107 -28.76 -30.69 25.84
C CYS A 107 -28.06 -29.38 26.21
N ALA A 108 -28.07 -29.01 27.50
CA ALA A 108 -27.40 -27.80 27.98
C ALA A 108 -25.89 -27.81 27.70
N LEU A 109 -25.21 -28.95 27.87
CA LEU A 109 -23.79 -29.09 27.54
C LEU A 109 -23.51 -28.89 26.04
N MET A 110 -24.41 -29.37 25.17
CA MET A 110 -24.30 -29.20 23.73
C MET A 110 -24.51 -27.74 23.31
N GLU A 111 -25.49 -27.06 23.90
CA GLU A 111 -25.75 -25.63 23.70
C GLU A 111 -24.54 -24.79 24.16
N CYS A 112 -24.05 -25.01 25.38
CA CYS A 112 -22.83 -24.34 25.87
C CYS A 112 -21.61 -24.58 24.96
N ALA A 113 -21.46 -25.80 24.41
CA ALA A 113 -20.37 -26.10 23.49
C ALA A 113 -20.52 -25.34 22.17
N GLN A 114 -21.75 -25.21 21.63
CA GLN A 114 -22.02 -24.40 20.45
C GLN A 114 -21.78 -22.92 20.70
N GLU A 115 -22.29 -22.37 21.80
CA GLU A 115 -22.07 -20.97 22.20
C GLU A 115 -20.58 -20.68 22.35
N LYS A 116 -19.81 -21.58 22.97
CA LYS A 116 -18.36 -21.46 23.07
C LYS A 116 -17.70 -21.41 21.69
N ILE A 117 -18.09 -22.27 20.76
CA ILE A 117 -17.54 -22.26 19.39
C ILE A 117 -17.86 -20.95 18.69
N GLN A 118 -19.10 -20.46 18.82
CA GLN A 118 -19.52 -19.20 18.21
C GLN A 118 -18.77 -18.01 18.82
N ALA A 119 -18.69 -17.90 20.15
CA ALA A 119 -17.96 -16.85 20.85
C ALA A 119 -16.46 -16.83 20.47
N VAL A 120 -15.82 -18.01 20.36
CA VAL A 120 -14.42 -18.10 19.91
C VAL A 120 -14.28 -17.70 18.45
N ALA A 121 -15.22 -18.08 17.58
CA ALA A 121 -15.19 -17.71 16.17
C ALA A 121 -15.35 -16.19 15.98
N GLU A 122 -16.28 -15.57 16.72
CA GLU A 122 -16.51 -14.13 16.74
C GLU A 122 -15.29 -13.37 17.27
N ALA A 123 -14.73 -13.80 18.40
CA ALA A 123 -13.52 -13.19 18.97
C ALA A 123 -12.34 -13.25 17.99
N ARG A 124 -12.12 -14.41 17.33
CA ARG A 124 -11.09 -14.55 16.29
C ARG A 124 -11.35 -13.68 15.07
N LYS A 125 -12.61 -13.51 14.67
CA LYS A 125 -12.98 -12.62 13.56
C LYS A 125 -12.65 -11.17 13.90
N GLN A 126 -13.04 -10.71 15.09
CA GLN A 126 -12.74 -9.37 15.58
C GLN A 126 -11.23 -9.13 15.71
N GLU A 127 -10.48 -10.10 16.23
CA GLU A 127 -9.01 -10.03 16.31
C GLU A 127 -8.37 -9.87 14.93
N ARG A 128 -8.81 -10.66 13.94
CA ARG A 128 -8.32 -10.55 12.56
C ARG A 128 -8.67 -9.20 11.93
N GLU A 129 -9.89 -8.72 12.11
CA GLU A 129 -10.31 -7.41 11.61
C GLU A 129 -9.50 -6.27 12.25
N ALA A 130 -9.27 -6.34 13.57
CA ALA A 130 -8.43 -5.39 14.28
C ALA A 130 -6.97 -5.42 13.77
N ALA A 131 -6.39 -6.62 13.60
CA ALA A 131 -5.04 -6.78 13.07
C ALA A 131 -4.90 -6.24 11.64
N LEU A 132 -5.89 -6.50 10.77
CA LEU A 132 -5.91 -5.97 9.40
C LEU A 132 -6.05 -4.45 9.38
N ASN A 133 -6.91 -3.89 10.21
CA ASN A 133 -7.10 -2.44 10.32
C ASN A 133 -5.83 -1.75 10.83
N GLU A 134 -5.16 -2.32 11.84
CA GLU A 134 -3.91 -1.77 12.36
C GLU A 134 -2.77 -1.89 11.34
N ALA A 135 -2.66 -3.03 10.64
CA ALA A 135 -1.70 -3.20 9.54
C ALA A 135 -1.94 -2.18 8.41
N ALA A 136 -3.20 -1.96 8.01
CA ALA A 136 -3.56 -0.95 7.02
C ALA A 136 -3.23 0.47 7.50
N ARG A 137 -3.44 0.77 8.80
CA ARG A 137 -3.08 2.06 9.41
C ARG A 137 -1.58 2.29 9.37
N HIS A 138 -0.79 1.29 9.75
CA HIS A 138 0.67 1.36 9.66
C HIS A 138 1.15 1.52 8.23
N HIS A 139 0.58 0.77 7.29
CA HIS A 139 0.92 0.88 5.87
C HIS A 139 0.66 2.29 5.32
N ARG A 140 -0.49 2.90 5.64
CA ARG A 140 -0.81 4.29 5.26
C ARG A 140 0.18 5.28 5.85
N LYS A 141 0.49 5.17 7.14
CA LYS A 141 1.48 6.03 7.81
C LYS A 141 2.86 5.93 7.15
N HIS A 142 3.32 4.72 6.85
CA HIS A 142 4.60 4.53 6.17
C HIS A 142 4.60 5.09 4.75
N LEU A 143 3.49 4.96 4.01
CA LEU A 143 3.37 5.59 2.69
C LEU A 143 3.37 7.12 2.77
N GLU A 144 2.75 7.71 3.78
CA GLU A 144 2.78 9.15 4.03
C GLU A 144 4.19 9.64 4.36
N GLN A 145 4.88 8.96 5.28
CA GLN A 145 6.28 9.25 5.62
C GLN A 145 7.19 9.16 4.39
N LEU A 146 7.05 8.09 3.60
CA LEU A 146 7.84 7.92 2.38
C LEU A 146 7.57 9.02 1.35
N LYS A 147 6.33 9.49 1.23
CA LYS A 147 6.00 10.65 0.38
C LYS A 147 6.64 11.94 0.89
N GLU A 148 6.57 12.19 2.20
CA GLU A 148 7.19 13.37 2.82
C GLU A 148 8.72 13.37 2.64
N GLU A 149 9.37 12.23 2.89
CA GLU A 149 10.80 12.03 2.66
C GLU A 149 11.17 12.21 1.18
N SER A 150 10.36 11.69 0.26
CA SER A 150 10.55 11.88 -1.18
C SER A 150 10.46 13.36 -1.57
N LEU A 151 9.44 14.07 -1.09
CA LEU A 151 9.26 15.50 -1.37
C LEU A 151 10.43 16.33 -0.82
N LEU A 152 10.90 16.02 0.38
CA LEU A 152 12.08 16.68 0.97
C LEU A 152 13.35 16.40 0.17
N ALA A 153 13.58 15.15 -0.23
CA ALA A 153 14.73 14.78 -1.05
C ALA A 153 14.69 15.49 -2.41
N GLU A 154 13.54 15.50 -3.09
CA GLU A 154 13.35 16.23 -4.35
C GLU A 154 13.61 17.74 -4.20
N ALA A 155 13.11 18.36 -3.13
CA ALA A 155 13.36 19.78 -2.88
C ALA A 155 14.85 20.08 -2.66
N LEU A 156 15.56 19.21 -1.93
CA LEU A 156 17.02 19.33 -1.74
C LEU A 156 17.77 19.16 -3.06
N TYR A 157 17.41 18.18 -3.89
CA TYR A 157 18.03 17.96 -5.19
C TYR A 157 17.79 19.13 -6.14
N ARG A 158 16.55 19.65 -6.21
CA ARG A 158 16.23 20.84 -7.01
C ARG A 158 17.07 22.03 -6.58
N LYS A 159 17.13 22.31 -5.27
CA LYS A 159 17.96 23.41 -4.74
C LYS A 159 19.44 23.26 -5.10
N ARG A 160 19.98 22.04 -5.04
CA ARG A 160 21.37 21.75 -5.42
C ARG A 160 21.59 21.93 -6.93
N ILE A 161 20.67 21.47 -7.77
CA ILE A 161 20.73 21.66 -9.22
C ILE A 161 20.68 23.15 -9.57
N ASP A 162 19.77 23.90 -8.95
CA ASP A 162 19.65 25.35 -9.18
C ASP A 162 20.92 26.09 -8.78
N GLN A 163 21.54 25.69 -7.66
CA GLN A 163 22.82 26.25 -7.24
C GLN A 163 23.93 25.92 -8.25
N LEU A 164 24.04 24.66 -8.68
CA LEU A 164 25.03 24.23 -9.67
C LEU A 164 24.84 24.98 -11.00
N ASN A 165 23.60 25.18 -11.44
CA ASN A 165 23.30 25.92 -12.66
C ASN A 165 23.76 27.39 -12.54
N LYS A 166 23.53 28.04 -11.39
CA LYS A 166 24.03 29.40 -11.14
C LYS A 166 25.57 29.45 -11.17
N GLU A 167 26.23 28.49 -10.54
CA GLU A 167 27.68 28.37 -10.54
C GLU A 167 28.22 28.19 -11.98
N LYS A 168 27.61 27.32 -12.78
CA LYS A 168 27.99 27.11 -14.18
C LYS A 168 27.71 28.30 -15.08
N CYS A 169 26.60 29.00 -14.90
CA CYS A 169 26.35 30.27 -15.60
C CYS A 169 27.43 31.30 -15.27
N ASN A 170 27.83 31.40 -14.00
CA ASN A 170 28.88 32.32 -13.58
C ASN A 170 30.25 31.94 -14.17
N GLU A 171 30.64 30.66 -14.12
CA GLU A 171 31.86 30.16 -14.76
C GLU A 171 31.88 30.49 -16.27
N MET A 172 30.77 30.25 -16.97
CA MET A 172 30.65 30.53 -18.41
C MET A 172 30.76 32.03 -18.70
N ASN A 173 30.12 32.88 -17.90
CA ASN A 173 30.21 34.34 -18.05
C ASN A 173 31.63 34.85 -17.84
N ILE A 174 32.35 34.30 -16.86
CA ILE A 174 33.77 34.63 -16.63
C ILE A 174 34.61 34.21 -17.84
N ALA A 175 34.44 32.98 -18.33
CA ALA A 175 35.18 32.48 -19.50
C ALA A 175 34.91 33.31 -20.75
N LEU A 176 33.65 33.69 -21.00
CA LEU A 176 33.27 34.58 -22.10
C LEU A 176 33.92 35.96 -21.97
N SER A 177 33.90 36.56 -20.77
CA SER A 177 34.52 37.86 -20.53
C SER A 177 36.04 37.83 -20.75
N ILE A 178 36.72 36.75 -20.32
CA ILE A 178 38.15 36.55 -20.57
C ILE A 178 38.41 36.46 -22.07
N LYS A 179 37.65 35.63 -22.80
CA LYS A 179 37.82 35.47 -24.26
C LYS A 179 37.55 36.76 -25.03
N GLN A 180 36.55 37.54 -24.63
CA GLN A 180 36.28 38.86 -25.22
C GLN A 180 37.46 39.81 -25.01
N LYS A 181 38.04 39.85 -23.79
CA LYS A 181 39.22 40.68 -23.51
C LYS A 181 40.45 40.22 -24.29
N GLU A 182 40.70 38.92 -24.38
CA GLU A 182 41.80 38.36 -25.18
C GLU A 182 41.67 38.75 -26.66
N ASN A 183 40.46 38.63 -27.24
CA ASN A 183 40.21 39.04 -28.62
C ASN A 183 40.41 40.54 -28.81
N GLN A 184 39.97 41.37 -27.85
CA GLN A 184 40.17 42.82 -27.90
C GLN A 184 41.67 43.18 -27.88
N ILE A 185 42.45 42.54 -27.01
CA ILE A 185 43.91 42.72 -26.93
C ILE A 185 44.58 42.30 -28.25
N GLU A 186 44.15 41.17 -28.84
CA GLU A 186 44.71 40.69 -30.10
C GLU A 186 44.39 41.63 -31.27
N ILE A 187 43.16 42.16 -31.35
CA ILE A 187 42.78 43.16 -32.35
C ILE A 187 43.58 44.45 -32.17
N GLU A 188 43.74 44.93 -30.94
CA GLU A 188 44.56 46.12 -30.65
C GLU A 188 46.04 45.91 -31.01
N LYS A 189 46.56 44.70 -30.80
CA LYS A 189 47.92 44.33 -31.20
C LYS A 189 48.06 44.35 -32.73
N GLN A 190 47.14 43.71 -33.46
CA GLN A 190 47.13 43.71 -34.93
C GLN A 190 46.98 45.12 -35.51
N LEU A 191 46.16 45.98 -34.89
CA LEU A 191 46.00 47.36 -35.28
C LEU A 191 47.30 48.17 -35.12
N LYS A 192 47.99 48.01 -33.98
CA LYS A 192 49.30 48.65 -33.74
C LYS A 192 50.38 48.16 -34.71
N GLU A 193 50.41 46.85 -35.00
CA GLU A 193 51.34 46.28 -35.98
C GLU A 193 51.08 46.85 -37.38
N ALA A 194 49.81 46.95 -37.80
CA ALA A 194 49.44 47.57 -39.08
C ALA A 194 49.77 49.07 -39.12
N GLU A 195 49.56 49.81 -38.03
CA GLU A 195 49.92 51.23 -37.92
C GLU A 195 51.43 51.45 -38.08
N ILE A 196 52.26 50.62 -37.45
CA ILE A 196 53.72 50.68 -37.60
C ILE A 196 54.12 50.41 -39.07
N LEU A 197 53.53 49.41 -39.72
CA LEU A 197 53.80 49.11 -41.13
C LEU A 197 53.42 50.29 -42.05
N HIS A 198 52.24 50.89 -41.83
CA HIS A 198 51.81 52.05 -42.61
C HIS A 198 52.68 53.28 -42.38
N LEU A 199 53.16 53.51 -41.15
CA LEU A 199 54.11 54.59 -40.85
C LEU A 199 55.44 54.39 -41.59
N ASP A 200 55.98 53.17 -41.62
CA ASP A 200 57.21 52.84 -42.38
C ASP A 200 57.02 53.01 -43.89
N GLU A 201 55.87 52.60 -44.43
CA GLU A 201 55.51 52.85 -45.84
C GLU A 201 55.41 54.34 -46.15
N LEU A 202 54.77 55.11 -45.27
CA LEU A 202 54.63 56.56 -45.43
C LEU A 202 55.97 57.27 -45.37
N GLU A 203 56.88 56.86 -44.47
CA GLU A 203 58.24 57.37 -44.40
C GLU A 203 59.02 57.11 -45.70
N LYS A 204 58.90 55.91 -46.28
CA LYS A 204 59.50 55.58 -47.58
C LYS A 204 58.95 56.47 -48.70
N VAL A 205 57.63 56.66 -48.76
CA VAL A 205 57.00 57.53 -49.77
C VAL A 205 57.40 59.00 -49.58
N MET A 206 57.53 59.47 -48.33
CA MET A 206 58.03 60.82 -48.05
C MET A 206 59.48 60.99 -48.49
N ALA A 207 60.32 59.97 -48.31
CA ALA A 207 61.71 60.01 -48.77
C ALA A 207 61.80 60.05 -50.30
N THR A 208 61.00 59.26 -51.02
CA THR A 208 60.97 59.30 -52.50
C THR A 208 60.40 60.61 -53.03
N LEU A 209 59.36 61.17 -52.38
CA LEU A 209 58.81 62.48 -52.71
C LEU A 209 59.87 63.57 -52.56
N LYS A 210 60.60 63.62 -51.43
CA LYS A 210 61.68 64.60 -51.21
C LYS A 210 62.78 64.48 -52.27
N ALA A 211 63.19 63.25 -52.60
CA ALA A 211 64.18 63.03 -53.66
C ALA A 211 63.68 63.53 -55.02
N ALA A 212 62.41 63.29 -55.35
CA ALA A 212 61.79 63.81 -56.57
C ALA A 212 61.68 65.34 -56.57
N GLU A 213 61.30 65.96 -55.44
CA GLU A 213 61.28 67.42 -55.28
C GLU A 213 62.67 68.04 -55.45
N GLU A 214 63.71 67.42 -54.90
CA GLU A 214 65.10 67.84 -55.11
C GLU A 214 65.50 67.74 -56.58
N GLN A 215 65.13 66.64 -57.26
CA GLN A 215 65.34 66.50 -58.70
C GLN A 215 64.62 67.61 -59.48
N VAL A 216 63.35 67.90 -59.17
CA VAL A 216 62.60 69.00 -59.79
C VAL A 216 63.30 70.35 -59.55
N LYS A 217 63.77 70.64 -58.33
CA LYS A 217 64.53 71.86 -58.04
C LYS A 217 65.81 71.95 -58.87
N THR A 218 66.57 70.86 -59.01
CA THR A 218 67.79 70.86 -59.84
C THR A 218 67.48 71.07 -61.32
N LEU A 219 66.38 70.50 -61.83
CA LEU A 219 65.93 70.70 -63.21
C LEU A 219 65.47 72.15 -63.42
N MET A 220 64.73 72.73 -62.48
CA MET A 220 64.34 74.14 -62.52
C MET A 220 65.57 75.06 -62.59
N GLN A 221 66.58 74.84 -61.76
CA GLN A 221 67.82 75.63 -61.80
C GLN A 221 68.58 75.49 -63.12
N LYS A 222 68.60 74.29 -63.71
CA LYS A 222 69.19 74.08 -65.04
C LYS A 222 68.40 74.83 -66.12
N LEU A 223 67.08 74.77 -66.05
CA LEU A 223 66.20 75.45 -67.00
C LEU A 223 66.37 76.97 -66.89
N GLU A 224 66.45 77.52 -65.68
CA GLU A 224 66.73 78.95 -65.44
C GLU A 224 68.05 79.39 -66.09
N LYS A 225 69.12 78.60 -65.93
CA LYS A 225 70.41 78.87 -66.61
C LYS A 225 70.30 78.78 -68.13
N MET A 226 69.59 77.77 -68.66
CA MET A 226 69.37 77.65 -70.11
C MET A 226 68.55 78.82 -70.65
N THR A 227 67.53 79.28 -69.92
CA THR A 227 66.72 80.46 -70.27
C THR A 227 67.57 81.71 -70.27
N ALA A 228 68.38 81.96 -69.23
CA ALA A 228 69.29 83.11 -69.19
C ALA A 228 70.32 83.06 -70.34
N TRP A 229 70.84 81.87 -70.67
CA TRP A 229 71.75 81.70 -71.81
C TRP A 229 71.05 81.96 -73.16
N LYS A 230 69.82 81.45 -73.31
CA LYS A 230 68.96 81.73 -74.47
C LYS A 230 68.72 83.23 -74.60
N ASP A 231 68.35 83.92 -73.52
CA ASP A 231 68.07 85.36 -73.54
C ASP A 231 69.34 86.18 -73.84
N SER A 232 70.50 85.76 -73.32
CA SER A 232 71.80 86.38 -73.65
C SER A 232 72.13 86.21 -75.14
N LEU A 233 71.94 85.02 -75.70
CA LEU A 233 72.16 84.77 -77.12
C LEU A 233 71.15 85.54 -77.98
N GLU A 234 69.88 85.62 -77.58
CA GLU A 234 68.89 86.40 -78.32
C GLU A 234 69.23 87.89 -78.29
N ASN A 235 69.70 88.41 -77.14
CA ASN A 235 70.20 89.79 -77.04
C ASN A 235 71.43 90.03 -77.95
N GLU A 236 72.36 89.08 -78.04
CA GLU A 236 73.52 89.17 -78.94
C GLU A 236 73.11 89.12 -80.42
N ILE A 237 72.17 88.24 -80.77
CA ILE A 237 71.57 88.18 -82.11
C ILE A 237 70.86 89.50 -82.42
N GLN A 238 70.12 90.08 -81.47
CA GLN A 238 69.46 91.36 -81.65
C GLN A 238 70.47 92.51 -81.81
N ALA A 239 71.53 92.53 -81.02
CA ALA A 239 72.60 93.52 -81.13
C ALA A 239 73.35 93.41 -82.47
N THR A 240 73.61 92.19 -82.96
CA THR A 240 74.19 91.97 -84.29
C THR A 240 73.22 92.37 -85.40
N ARG A 241 71.92 92.03 -85.29
CA ARG A 241 70.88 92.54 -86.21
C ARG A 241 70.91 94.07 -86.29
N GLU A 242 70.91 94.76 -85.15
CA GLU A 242 71.00 96.23 -85.11
C GLU A 242 72.30 96.77 -85.72
N ALA A 243 73.44 96.09 -85.51
CA ALA A 243 74.72 96.48 -86.09
C ALA A 243 74.75 96.29 -87.62
N PHE A 244 74.22 95.18 -88.13
CA PHE A 244 74.06 94.95 -89.57
C PHE A 244 73.10 95.94 -90.18
N GLN A 245 71.97 96.22 -89.53
CA GLN A 245 71.03 97.24 -90.00
C GLN A 245 71.71 98.62 -90.10
N LYS A 246 72.43 99.04 -89.05
CA LYS A 246 73.24 100.27 -89.07
C LYS A 246 74.27 100.30 -90.20
N TYR A 247 74.95 99.18 -90.46
CA TYR A 247 75.92 99.08 -91.55
C TYR A 247 75.24 99.19 -92.93
N ILE A 248 74.10 98.53 -93.12
CA ILE A 248 73.32 98.58 -94.35
C ILE A 248 72.81 99.99 -94.59
N ASP A 249 72.22 100.63 -93.58
CA ASP A 249 71.73 102.00 -93.64
C ASP A 249 72.86 102.99 -93.97
N ALA A 250 74.08 102.76 -93.44
CA ALA A 250 75.25 103.59 -93.70
C ALA A 250 75.88 103.37 -95.10
N THR A 251 75.84 102.15 -95.62
CA THR A 251 76.52 101.78 -96.88
C THR A 251 75.60 101.91 -98.09
N PHE A 252 74.30 101.75 -97.89
CA PHE A 252 73.27 101.76 -98.92
C PHE A 252 72.07 102.61 -98.48
N PRO A 253 72.21 103.95 -98.45
CA PRO A 253 71.16 104.86 -97.99
C PRO A 253 69.88 104.84 -98.87
N ASP A 254 69.95 104.22 -100.06
CA ASP A 254 68.83 104.08 -100.99
C ASP A 254 67.98 102.82 -100.75
N LEU A 255 68.37 101.95 -99.80
CA LEU A 255 67.56 100.78 -99.41
C LEU A 255 66.46 101.20 -98.43
N SER A 256 65.21 100.83 -98.71
CA SER A 256 64.08 101.10 -97.81
C SER A 256 64.13 100.20 -96.57
N PRO A 257 63.72 100.69 -95.39
CA PRO A 257 63.67 99.88 -94.16
C PRO A 257 62.91 98.56 -94.39
N GLY A 258 63.54 97.42 -94.09
CA GLY A 258 62.97 96.09 -94.26
C GLY A 258 63.36 95.33 -95.54
N GLN A 259 63.96 95.99 -96.54
CA GLN A 259 64.41 95.29 -97.78
C GLN A 259 65.58 94.32 -97.55
N ALA A 260 66.33 94.47 -96.45
CA ALA A 260 67.46 93.63 -96.11
C ALA A 260 67.17 92.59 -95.00
N ASP A 261 65.92 92.49 -94.55
CA ASP A 261 65.51 91.60 -93.44
C ASP A 261 65.68 90.11 -93.75
N PHE A 262 65.84 89.76 -95.03
CA PHE A 262 66.12 88.39 -95.45
C PHE A 262 67.53 87.91 -95.05
N ILE A 263 68.47 88.82 -94.77
CA ILE A 263 69.86 88.49 -94.42
C ILE A 263 69.94 87.85 -93.03
N LEU A 264 69.08 88.29 -92.10
CA LEU A 264 68.97 87.75 -90.73
C LEU A 264 67.48 87.68 -90.32
N PRO A 265 66.77 86.61 -90.72
CA PRO A 265 65.34 86.47 -90.46
C PRO A 265 64.99 86.58 -88.96
N PHE A 266 63.86 87.20 -88.65
CA PHE A 266 63.29 87.17 -87.30
C PHE A 266 62.90 85.73 -86.95
N ARG A 267 63.25 85.29 -85.74
CA ARG A 267 62.64 84.08 -85.19
C ARG A 267 61.19 84.42 -84.85
N THR A 268 60.26 83.56 -85.26
CA THR A 268 58.92 83.58 -84.68
C THR A 268 59.10 83.36 -83.18
N THR A 269 58.61 84.27 -82.35
CA THR A 269 58.43 83.99 -80.93
C THR A 269 57.66 82.67 -80.86
N LEU A 270 58.24 81.67 -80.21
CA LEU A 270 57.49 80.51 -79.77
C LEU A 270 56.43 81.05 -78.80
N GLU A 271 55.28 81.43 -79.34
CA GLU A 271 54.05 81.30 -78.60
C GLU A 271 54.05 79.86 -78.09
N GLN A 272 54.00 79.71 -76.77
CA GLN A 272 53.60 78.44 -76.19
C GLN A 272 52.27 78.10 -76.86
N ARG A 273 52.30 77.18 -77.82
CA ARG A 273 51.15 76.33 -78.09
C ARG A 273 50.94 75.59 -76.78
N ASP A 274 50.07 76.13 -75.93
CA ASP A 274 49.36 75.31 -74.98
C ASP A 274 48.74 74.18 -75.80
N THR A 275 49.24 72.99 -75.56
CA THR A 275 48.83 71.76 -76.22
C THR A 275 47.31 71.58 -76.08
N PRO A 276 46.59 71.27 -77.17
CA PRO A 276 45.21 70.82 -77.07
C PRO A 276 45.14 69.37 -76.59
N GLU A 277 44.14 69.14 -75.71
CA GLU A 277 43.40 67.93 -75.36
C GLU A 277 43.93 66.53 -75.78
N GLU A 278 44.06 65.65 -74.79
CA GLU A 278 43.57 64.27 -74.94
C GLU A 278 42.46 64.02 -73.91
N THR A 279 41.22 64.19 -74.37
CA THR A 279 40.08 63.43 -73.88
C THR A 279 40.10 62.04 -74.50
N GLU A 280 40.31 61.00 -73.69
CA GLU A 280 39.66 59.70 -73.91
C GLU A 280 38.95 59.31 -72.61
N GLY A 281 37.74 59.85 -72.47
CA GLY A 281 36.71 59.25 -71.64
C GLY A 281 35.84 58.33 -72.50
N SER A 282 35.41 57.24 -71.88
CA SER A 282 34.36 56.31 -72.30
C SER A 282 34.74 55.23 -73.32
N ASP A 283 34.98 54.02 -72.81
CA ASP A 283 34.30 52.85 -73.37
C ASP A 283 33.70 51.96 -72.27
N LYS A 284 32.48 51.53 -72.58
CA LYS A 284 31.53 50.81 -71.73
C LYS A 284 31.80 49.30 -71.75
N GLU A 285 31.52 48.69 -70.61
CA GLU A 285 30.77 47.42 -70.45
C GLU A 285 31.27 46.17 -71.20
N CYS A 286 31.75 45.18 -70.44
CA CYS A 286 31.55 43.78 -70.82
C CYS A 286 31.37 42.87 -69.60
N GLU A 287 30.27 42.14 -69.66
CA GLU A 287 29.80 41.10 -68.78
C GLU A 287 30.84 40.00 -68.53
N ARG A 288 30.79 39.43 -67.31
CA ARG A 288 30.91 37.96 -67.15
C ARG A 288 29.83 37.45 -66.22
N ARG A 289 28.75 36.96 -66.81
CA ARG A 289 28.06 35.77 -66.29
C ARG A 289 28.89 34.54 -66.63
N SER A 290 29.20 33.70 -65.64
CA SER A 290 29.33 32.26 -65.83
C SER A 290 29.23 31.54 -64.47
N SER A 291 28.07 30.90 -64.27
CA SER A 291 27.82 29.53 -63.76
C SER A 291 28.81 28.89 -62.76
N GLY A 292 28.40 28.20 -61.70
CA GLY A 292 27.08 27.69 -61.27
C GLY A 292 27.14 27.25 -59.80
N SER A 293 26.01 27.30 -59.08
CA SER A 293 25.24 26.12 -58.67
C SER A 293 26.08 24.94 -58.15
N VAL A 294 26.15 24.76 -56.82
CA VAL A 294 25.84 23.48 -56.14
C VAL A 294 25.27 23.77 -54.73
N ARG A 295 24.09 23.21 -54.47
CA ARG A 295 23.41 23.08 -53.18
C ARG A 295 24.25 22.24 -52.20
N PHE A 296 24.23 22.51 -50.89
CA PHE A 296 24.20 21.43 -49.89
C PHE A 296 23.47 21.85 -48.60
N THR A 297 22.29 21.23 -48.44
CA THR A 297 21.64 20.70 -47.22
C THR A 297 21.60 21.54 -45.94
N ALA A 298 20.39 22.00 -45.65
CA ALA A 298 19.85 22.01 -44.29
C ALA A 298 19.83 20.57 -43.74
N VAL A 299 20.51 20.35 -42.61
CA VAL A 299 20.25 19.20 -41.73
C VAL A 299 19.49 19.75 -40.53
N GLY A 300 18.17 19.63 -40.61
CA GLY A 300 17.29 19.60 -39.45
C GLY A 300 16.94 18.15 -39.16
N LYS A 301 17.33 17.69 -37.98
CA LYS A 301 16.79 16.61 -37.14
C LYS A 301 17.63 16.69 -35.86
N GLU A 302 17.04 16.78 -34.67
CA GLU A 302 16.41 15.64 -34.03
C GLU A 302 15.15 16.03 -33.25
N ASN A 303 14.06 15.34 -33.56
CA ASN A 303 12.98 15.08 -32.63
C ASN A 303 13.41 13.87 -31.80
N PHE A 304 13.52 14.01 -30.47
CA PHE A 304 13.42 12.88 -29.56
C PHE A 304 11.96 12.71 -29.16
N LYS A 305 11.44 11.52 -29.43
CA LYS A 305 10.25 10.94 -28.82
C LYS A 305 10.72 9.75 -28.00
#